data_AF-A0A6A7MFW7-F1
#
_entry.id   AF-A0A6A7MFW7-F1
#
_cell.length_a   1.000
_cell.length_b   1.000
_cell.length_c   1.000
_cell.angle_alpha   90.00
_cell.angle_beta   90.00
_cell.angle_gamma   90.00
#
_symmetry.space_group_name_H-M   'P 1'
#
loop_
_entity.id
_entity.type
_entity.pdbx_description
1 polymer ?
#
loop_
_entity_poly.entity_id
_entity_poly.type
_entity_poly.pdbx_seq_one_letter_code
_entity_poly.pdbx_strand_id
1 'polypeptide(L)'
;MTALPNCLLIVTAEVDASVEADWNRWYDDVHLPDALACPGVLAGRRYMTSGEVSESDRGQGRRTKTRLYTTVYELESPAAVETKEFNAMRGWARFAPHVRSQTRVVVPVAG
;
A
#
# COMPACT_ATOMS: atom_id res chain seq x y z
N MET A 1 6.13 11.74 -22.81
CA MET A 1 6.57 11.24 -21.48
C MET A 1 5.53 11.73 -20.48
N THR A 2 4.91 10.82 -19.73
CA THR A 2 4.02 11.22 -18.62
C THR A 2 4.88 11.75 -17.47
N ALA A 3 4.49 12.87 -16.89
CA ALA A 3 5.12 13.38 -15.67
C ALA A 3 4.88 12.39 -14.52
N LEU A 4 5.87 12.26 -13.63
CA LEU A 4 5.70 11.46 -12.41
C LEU A 4 4.77 12.19 -11.42
N PRO A 5 3.99 11.46 -10.59
CA PRO A 5 3.09 12.08 -9.63
C PRO A 5 3.79 12.91 -8.54
N ASN A 6 3.11 13.95 -8.05
CA ASN A 6 3.60 14.83 -6.98
C ASN A 6 3.30 14.29 -5.56
N CYS A 7 2.41 13.32 -5.42
CA CYS A 7 2.14 12.68 -4.14
C CYS A 7 1.71 11.22 -4.35
N LEU A 8 2.31 10.31 -3.60
CA LEU A 8 1.99 8.88 -3.62
C LEU A 8 1.66 8.41 -2.20
N LEU A 9 0.74 7.47 -2.08
CA LEU A 9 0.64 6.60 -0.91
C LEU A 9 1.15 5.22 -1.31
N ILE A 10 2.16 4.73 -0.59
CA ILE A 10 2.75 3.41 -0.80
C ILE A 10 2.52 2.58 0.46
N VAL A 11 1.78 1.48 0.29
CA VAL A 11 1.49 0.51 1.34
C VAL A 11 2.13 -0.81 0.97
N THR A 12 3.00 -1.33 1.84
CA THR A 12 3.53 -2.69 1.72
C THR A 12 2.95 -3.54 2.83
N ALA A 13 2.45 -4.72 2.49
CA ALA A 13 1.80 -5.65 3.41
C ALA A 13 2.33 -7.07 3.21
N GLU A 14 2.68 -7.72 4.30
CA GLU A 14 2.86 -9.17 4.41
C GLU A 14 1.63 -9.73 5.14
N VAL A 15 1.07 -10.80 4.60
CA VAL A 15 -0.20 -11.38 5.07
C VAL A 15 0.02 -12.85 5.40
N ASP A 16 -0.48 -13.29 6.55
CA ASP A 16 -0.41 -14.69 6.93
C ASP A 16 -1.09 -15.58 5.86
N ALA A 17 -0.42 -16.68 5.49
CA ALA A 17 -0.89 -17.57 4.44
C ALA A 17 -2.29 -18.18 4.72
N SER A 18 -2.67 -18.30 5.99
CA SER A 18 -3.97 -18.85 6.41
C SER A 18 -5.16 -17.94 6.05
N VAL A 19 -4.94 -16.64 5.84
CA VAL A 19 -6.01 -15.67 5.52
C VAL A 19 -5.80 -14.96 4.18
N GLU A 20 -4.68 -15.20 3.50
CA GLU A 20 -4.26 -14.50 2.28
C GLU A 20 -5.34 -14.52 1.17
N ALA A 21 -5.97 -15.67 0.93
CA ALA A 21 -7.00 -15.79 -0.11
C ALA A 21 -8.24 -14.93 0.19
N ASP A 22 -8.66 -14.90 1.46
CA ASP A 22 -9.83 -14.12 1.90
C ASP A 22 -9.51 -12.63 1.96
N TRP A 23 -8.30 -12.30 2.38
CA TRP A 23 -7.77 -10.94 2.35
C TRP A 23 -7.72 -10.40 0.92
N ASN A 24 -7.24 -11.20 -0.05
CA ASN A 24 -7.19 -10.79 -1.45
C ASN A 24 -8.57 -10.47 -2.01
N ARG A 25 -9.58 -11.32 -1.78
CA ARG A 25 -10.96 -11.06 -2.22
C ARG A 25 -11.53 -9.79 -1.59
N TRP A 26 -11.38 -9.63 -0.28
CA TRP A 26 -11.81 -8.39 0.39
C TRP A 26 -11.09 -7.15 -0.16
N TYR A 27 -9.81 -7.26 -0.46
CA TYR A 27 -9.04 -6.12 -0.92
C TYR A 27 -9.48 -5.70 -2.33
N ASP A 28 -9.68 -6.65 -3.24
CA ASP A 28 -10.14 -6.38 -4.61
C ASP A 28 -11.59 -5.90 -4.66
N ASP A 29 -12.49 -6.50 -3.88
CA ASP A 29 -13.93 -6.24 -3.96
C ASP A 29 -14.38 -5.05 -3.10
N VAL A 30 -13.60 -4.69 -2.07
CA VAL A 30 -14.00 -3.68 -1.06
C VAL A 30 -12.91 -2.64 -0.86
N HIS A 31 -11.74 -3.04 -0.35
CA HIS A 31 -10.77 -2.07 0.17
C HIS A 31 -10.19 -1.15 -0.90
N LEU A 32 -9.77 -1.70 -2.04
CA LEU A 32 -9.23 -0.91 -3.15
C LEU A 32 -10.32 -0.01 -3.77
N PRO A 33 -11.53 -0.50 -4.09
CA PRO A 33 -12.64 0.37 -4.52
C PRO A 33 -12.94 1.52 -3.56
N ASP A 34 -13.04 1.24 -2.25
CA ASP A 34 -13.32 2.27 -1.23
C ASP A 34 -12.20 3.33 -1.18
N ALA A 35 -10.95 2.90 -1.27
CA ALA A 35 -9.82 3.83 -1.33
C ALA A 35 -9.85 4.71 -2.58
N LEU A 36 -10.18 4.13 -3.75
CA LEU A 36 -10.30 4.87 -5.02
C LEU A 36 -11.48 5.85 -5.04
N ALA A 37 -12.50 5.62 -4.23
CA ALA A 37 -13.64 6.52 -4.08
C ALA A 37 -13.36 7.71 -3.14
N CYS A 38 -12.24 7.70 -2.40
CA CYS A 38 -11.92 8.75 -1.45
C CYS A 38 -11.53 10.07 -2.16
N PRO A 39 -12.00 11.24 -1.67
CA PRO A 39 -11.58 12.53 -2.21
C PRO A 39 -10.05 12.70 -2.19
N GLY A 40 -9.49 13.14 -3.32
CA GLY A 40 -8.04 13.36 -3.48
C GLY A 40 -7.24 12.10 -3.83
N VAL A 41 -7.87 10.92 -3.98
CA VAL A 41 -7.24 9.72 -4.55
C VAL A 41 -7.50 9.70 -6.05
N LEU A 42 -6.43 9.76 -6.86
CA LEU A 42 -6.52 9.93 -8.31
C LEU A 42 -6.47 8.60 -9.06
N ALA A 43 -5.64 7.68 -8.57
CA ALA A 43 -5.47 6.35 -9.14
C ALA A 43 -4.90 5.39 -8.09
N GLY A 44 -4.99 4.09 -8.33
CA GLY A 44 -4.39 3.09 -7.45
C GLY A 44 -4.22 1.74 -8.14
N ARG A 45 -3.18 1.01 -7.73
CA ARG A 45 -2.92 -0.36 -8.21
C ARG A 45 -2.22 -1.18 -7.15
N ARG A 46 -2.58 -2.46 -7.08
CA ARG A 46 -1.91 -3.49 -6.28
C ARG A 46 -0.88 -4.25 -7.09
N TYR A 47 0.19 -4.63 -6.44
CA TYR A 47 1.30 -5.41 -6.94
C TYR A 47 1.66 -6.48 -5.92
N MET A 48 2.38 -7.50 -6.36
CA MET A 48 2.93 -8.53 -5.49
C MET A 48 4.39 -8.79 -5.90
N THR A 49 5.25 -9.09 -4.93
CA THR A 49 6.63 -9.51 -5.19
C THR A 49 6.66 -10.72 -6.12
N SER A 50 7.48 -10.67 -7.18
CA SER A 50 7.67 -11.78 -8.12
C SER A 50 8.86 -12.69 -7.79
N GLY A 51 9.65 -12.37 -6.75
CA GLY A 51 10.89 -13.07 -6.42
C GLY A 51 11.41 -12.76 -5.03
N GLU A 52 12.74 -12.74 -4.88
CA GLU A 52 13.39 -12.43 -3.60
C GLU A 52 13.30 -10.94 -3.28
N VAL A 53 13.00 -10.65 -2.02
CA VAL A 53 13.11 -9.31 -1.45
C VAL A 53 14.53 -9.14 -0.93
N SER A 54 15.23 -8.12 -1.43
CA SER A 54 16.55 -7.74 -0.93
C SER A 54 16.41 -6.53 -0.01
N GLU A 55 16.89 -6.67 1.21
CA GLU A 55 16.95 -5.60 2.21
C GLU A 55 18.42 -5.31 2.54
N SER A 56 18.74 -4.06 2.83
CA SER A 56 20.06 -3.63 3.31
C SER A 56 19.87 -2.75 4.53
N ASP A 57 20.59 -3.05 5.61
CA ASP A 57 20.69 -2.20 6.78
C ASP A 57 22.16 -1.94 7.08
N ARG A 58 22.60 -0.68 6.91
CA ARG A 58 23.97 -0.21 7.18
C ARG A 58 25.07 -1.15 6.61
N GLY A 59 24.90 -1.57 5.36
CA GLY A 59 25.85 -2.43 4.64
C GLY A 59 25.65 -3.94 4.84
N GLN A 60 24.72 -4.36 5.70
CA GLN A 60 24.35 -5.76 5.87
C GLN A 60 23.13 -6.08 5.01
N GLY A 61 23.35 -6.94 4.00
CA GLY A 61 22.31 -7.37 3.08
C GLY A 61 21.61 -8.64 3.55
N ARG A 62 20.28 -8.70 3.39
CA ARG A 62 19.48 -9.91 3.60
C ARG A 62 18.58 -10.13 2.40
N ARG A 63 18.49 -11.38 1.93
CA ARG A 63 17.54 -11.80 0.90
C ARG A 63 16.54 -12.76 1.48
N THR A 64 15.26 -12.54 1.22
CA THR A 64 14.18 -13.43 1.66
C THR A 64 13.20 -13.73 0.55
N LYS A 65 12.61 -14.92 0.61
CA LYS A 65 11.45 -15.29 -0.22
C LYS A 65 10.18 -15.02 0.59
N THR A 66 9.76 -13.76 0.58
CA THR A 66 8.55 -13.31 1.28
C THR A 66 7.59 -12.74 0.25
N ARG A 67 6.32 -13.16 0.31
CA ARG A 67 5.27 -12.51 -0.49
C ARG A 67 4.93 -11.19 0.17
N LEU A 68 5.22 -10.09 -0.53
CA LEU A 68 4.76 -8.77 -0.13
C LEU A 68 3.78 -8.26 -1.18
N TYR A 69 2.63 -7.81 -0.73
CA TYR A 69 1.75 -6.99 -1.53
C TYR A 69 2.21 -5.55 -1.41
N THR A 70 2.26 -4.83 -2.52
CA THR A 70 2.50 -3.40 -2.55
C THR A 70 1.36 -2.73 -3.27
N THR A 71 0.68 -1.81 -2.60
CA THR A 71 -0.33 -0.96 -3.22
C THR A 71 0.22 0.45 -3.35
N VAL A 72 0.11 1.01 -4.54
CA VAL A 72 0.51 2.39 -4.83
C VAL A 72 -0.74 3.15 -5.22
N TYR A 73 -0.99 4.27 -4.55
CA TYR A 73 -2.02 5.24 -4.91
C TYR A 73 -1.36 6.56 -5.34
N GLU A 74 -1.90 7.17 -6.37
CA GLU A 74 -1.62 8.55 -6.72
C GLU A 74 -2.59 9.45 -5.96
N LEU A 75 -2.06 10.48 -5.29
CA LEU A 75 -2.82 11.43 -4.51
C LEU A 75 -2.68 12.84 -5.08
N GLU A 76 -3.73 13.64 -4.94
CA GLU A 76 -3.68 15.07 -5.23
C GLU A 76 -2.71 15.80 -4.28
N SER A 77 -2.71 15.43 -2.99
CA SER A 77 -1.81 15.96 -1.96
C SER A 77 -1.78 15.05 -0.72
N PRO A 78 -0.86 15.27 0.24
CA PRO A 78 -0.86 14.53 1.51
C PRO A 78 -2.18 14.61 2.30
N ALA A 79 -2.97 15.69 2.13
CA ALA A 79 -4.23 15.86 2.84
C ALA A 79 -5.30 14.81 2.45
N ALA A 80 -5.15 14.11 1.32
CA ALA A 80 -6.11 13.10 0.88
C ALA A 80 -6.29 11.97 1.93
N VAL A 81 -5.21 11.57 2.62
CA VAL A 81 -5.27 10.51 3.65
C VAL A 81 -5.82 10.98 5.00
N GLU A 82 -6.09 12.28 5.13
CA GLU A 82 -6.64 12.91 6.34
C GLU A 82 -8.16 13.11 6.24
N THR A 83 -8.74 12.89 5.06
CA THR A 83 -10.19 12.99 4.84
C THR A 83 -10.95 12.00 5.74
N LYS A 84 -12.20 12.34 6.08
CA LYS A 84 -13.06 11.46 6.91
C LYS A 84 -13.33 10.13 6.20
N GLU A 85 -13.46 10.14 4.88
CA GLU A 85 -13.69 8.99 4.03
C GLU A 85 -12.48 8.04 4.07
N PHE A 86 -11.28 8.59 3.87
CA PHE A 86 -10.05 7.78 3.91
C PHE A 86 -9.82 7.22 5.31
N ASN A 87 -10.08 8.01 6.35
CA ASN A 87 -9.98 7.54 7.74
C ASN A 87 -11.01 6.47 8.11
N ALA A 88 -12.18 6.45 7.47
CA ALA A 88 -13.20 5.43 7.73
C ALA A 88 -12.84 4.07 7.11
N MET A 89 -12.20 4.04 5.94
CA MET A 89 -11.87 2.79 5.23
C MET A 89 -10.47 2.24 5.56
N ARG A 90 -9.54 3.08 6.01
CA ARG A 90 -8.14 2.69 6.23
C ARG A 90 -7.99 1.58 7.28
N GLY A 91 -6.90 0.84 7.16
CA GLY A 91 -6.58 -0.28 8.03
C GLY A 91 -6.95 -1.61 7.39
N TRP A 92 -7.00 -2.66 8.21
CA TRP A 92 -7.02 -4.05 7.74
C TRP A 92 -8.31 -4.81 8.12
N ALA A 93 -9.31 -4.11 8.64
CA ALA A 93 -10.56 -4.70 9.14
C ALA A 93 -10.30 -5.93 10.04
N ARG A 94 -10.99 -7.04 9.79
CA ARG A 94 -10.81 -8.31 10.52
C ARG A 94 -9.45 -8.96 10.31
N PHE A 95 -8.66 -8.53 9.32
CA PHE A 95 -7.35 -9.10 9.01
C PHE A 95 -6.21 -8.45 9.80
N ALA A 96 -6.47 -7.39 10.58
CA ALA A 96 -5.43 -6.66 11.31
C ALA A 96 -4.48 -7.54 12.15
N PRO A 97 -4.91 -8.61 12.82
CA PRO A 97 -3.99 -9.50 13.55
C PRO A 97 -3.03 -10.31 12.67
N HIS A 98 -3.30 -10.40 11.37
CA HIS A 98 -2.63 -11.28 10.39
C HIS A 98 -1.85 -10.50 9.32
N VAL A 99 -1.71 -9.19 9.50
CA VAL A 99 -1.09 -8.30 8.52
C VAL A 99 0.04 -7.51 9.17
N ARG A 100 1.26 -7.70 8.67
CA ARG A 100 2.40 -6.81 8.95
C ARG A 100 2.50 -5.79 7.82
N SER A 101 2.47 -4.50 8.12
CA SER A 101 2.44 -3.48 7.07
C SER A 101 3.28 -2.24 7.35
N GLN A 102 3.69 -1.57 6.28
CA GLN A 102 4.24 -0.22 6.30
C GLN A 102 3.42 0.66 5.36
N THR A 103 2.91 1.78 5.86
CA THR A 103 2.13 2.77 5.10
C THR A 103 2.90 4.08 5.07
N ARG A 104 3.10 4.67 3.88
CA ARG A 104 3.88 5.91 3.71
C ARG A 104 3.22 6.83 2.70
N VAL A 105 3.01 8.09 3.06
CA VAL A 105 2.81 9.16 2.09
C VAL A 105 4.19 9.64 1.64
N VAL A 106 4.41 9.69 0.33
CA VAL A 106 5.68 10.01 -0.31
C VAL A 106 5.46 11.20 -1.24
N VAL A 107 6.35 12.19 -1.15
CA VAL A 107 6.37 13.39 -1.98
C VAL A 107 7.75 13.55 -2.62
N PRO A 108 7.88 14.30 -3.72
CA PRO A 108 9.17 14.67 -4.29
C PRO A 108 10.06 15.34 -3.26
N VAL A 109 11.36 15.05 -3.32
CA VAL A 109 12.37 15.79 -2.56
C VAL A 109 12.50 17.18 -3.17
N ALA A 110 12.37 18.23 -2.36
CA ALA A 110 12.73 19.58 -2.79
C ALA A 110 14.23 19.62 -3.08
N GLY A 111 14.60 19.97 -4.32
CA GLY A 111 15.99 20.16 -4.73
C GLY A 111 16.62 21.41 -4.11
#